data_AF-A0A3D3DID1-F1
#
_entry.id   AF-A0A3D3DID1-F1
#
_cell.length_a   1.000
_cell.length_b   1.000
_cell.length_c   1.000
_cell.angle_alpha   90.00
_cell.angle_beta   90.00
_cell.angle_gamma   90.00
#
_symmetry.space_group_name_H-M   'P 1'
#
loop_
_entity.id
_entity.type
_entity.pdbx_description
1 polymer ?
#
loop_
_entity_poly.entity_id
_entity_poly.type
_entity_poly.pdbx_seq_one_letter_code
_entity_poly.pdbx_strand_id
1 'polypeptide(L)'
;MLSNKHRMNRLSLILLKIVRWSGWPLLLITLLFPFSGYIIDGRYGLNRLMNEKSALTLHRMLHLPFFVLLLAHSLPAAYLALQRRGWIRPRARS
;
A
#
# COMPACT_ATOMS: atom_id res chain seq x y z
N MET A 1 -36.38 -1.05 12.54
CA MET A 1 -34.95 -1.38 12.40
C MET A 1 -34.59 -1.36 10.91
N LEU A 2 -34.48 -0.16 10.33
CA LEU A 2 -34.27 0.00 8.87
C LEU A 2 -32.78 -0.06 8.57
N SER A 3 -32.35 -1.17 7.96
CA SER A 3 -31.01 -1.34 7.42
C SER A 3 -30.79 -0.30 6.32
N ASN A 4 -30.11 0.78 6.69
CA ASN A 4 -29.74 1.88 5.81
C ASN A 4 -28.64 1.39 4.86
N LYS A 5 -29.06 0.71 3.79
CA LYS A 5 -28.21 0.19 2.71
C LYS A 5 -27.42 1.35 2.13
N HIS A 6 -26.15 1.47 2.54
CA HIS A 6 -25.22 2.49 2.10
C HIS A 6 -25.18 2.53 0.57
N ARG A 7 -25.73 3.59 -0.02
CA ARG A 7 -25.53 3.89 -1.44
C ARG A 7 -24.04 4.23 -1.61
N MET A 8 -23.24 3.23 -2.02
CA MET A 8 -21.83 3.42 -2.28
C MET A 8 -21.68 4.44 -3.42
N ASN A 9 -21.03 5.56 -3.13
CA ASN A 9 -20.76 6.56 -4.16
C ASN A 9 -19.71 6.01 -5.15
N ARG A 10 -19.70 6.51 -6.40
CA ARG A 10 -18.78 6.00 -7.45
C ARG A 10 -17.31 6.13 -7.04
N LEU A 11 -16.97 7.16 -6.27
CA LEU A 11 -15.62 7.38 -5.74
C LEU A 11 -15.20 6.26 -4.78
N SER A 12 -16.05 5.86 -3.83
CA SER A 12 -15.79 4.78 -2.89
C SER A 12 -15.59 3.45 -3.62
N LEU A 13 -16.30 3.21 -4.72
CA LEU A 13 -16.08 2.03 -5.58
C LEU A 13 -14.72 2.07 -6.27
N ILE A 14 -14.31 3.22 -6.82
CA ILE A 14 -12.99 3.41 -7.44
C ILE A 14 -11.88 3.24 -6.40
N LEU A 15 -12.01 3.90 -5.23
CA LEU A 15 -11.06 3.77 -4.14
C LEU A 15 -10.96 2.32 -3.64
N LEU A 16 -12.07 1.60 -3.54
CA LEU A 16 -12.07 0.18 -3.16
C LEU A 16 -11.32 -0.68 -4.19
N LYS A 17 -11.51 -0.40 -5.48
CA LYS A 17 -10.75 -1.08 -6.55
C LYS A 17 -9.26 -0.77 -6.43
N ILE A 18 -8.89 0.49 -6.23
CA ILE A 18 -7.49 0.90 -6.05
C ILE A 18 -6.89 0.14 -4.88
N VAL A 19 -7.52 0.14 -3.70
CA VAL A 19 -7.03 -0.55 -2.50
C VAL A 19 -6.84 -2.06 -2.76
N ARG A 20 -7.80 -2.71 -3.41
CA ARG A 20 -7.70 -4.16 -3.70
C ARG A 20 -6.57 -4.49 -4.67
N TRP A 21 -6.37 -3.65 -5.70
CA TRP A 21 -5.33 -3.88 -6.70
C TRP A 21 -3.95 -3.46 -6.20
N SER A 22 -3.83 -2.37 -5.45
CA SER A 22 -2.55 -1.89 -4.91
C SER A 22 -2.04 -2.74 -3.74
N GLY A 23 -2.92 -3.47 -3.05
CA GLY A 23 -2.53 -4.35 -1.95
C GLY A 23 -1.54 -5.44 -2.36
N TRP A 24 -1.78 -6.11 -3.50
CA TRP A 24 -0.90 -7.19 -4.00
C TRP A 24 0.55 -6.75 -4.29
N PRO A 25 0.80 -5.73 -5.14
CA PRO A 25 2.15 -5.26 -5.40
C PRO A 25 2.76 -4.62 -4.14
N LEU A 26 1.97 -3.95 -3.30
CA LEU A 26 2.47 -3.40 -2.04
C LEU A 26 2.98 -4.51 -1.11
N LEU A 27 2.27 -5.64 -0.99
CA LEU A 27 2.73 -6.78 -0.19
C LEU A 27 4.08 -7.30 -0.70
N LEU A 28 4.22 -7.51 -2.00
CA LEU A 28 5.47 -8.00 -2.59
C LEU A 28 6.63 -7.03 -2.33
N ILE A 29 6.44 -5.73 -2.59
CA ILE A 29 7.48 -4.72 -2.39
C ILE A 29 7.82 -4.54 -0.90
N THR A 30 6.82 -4.62 -0.02
CA THR A 30 7.02 -4.55 1.44
C THR A 30 7.91 -5.68 1.94
N LEU A 31 7.93 -6.84 1.28
CA LEU A 31 8.86 -7.93 1.60
C LEU A 31 10.23 -7.73 0.96
N LEU A 32 10.27 -7.35 -0.33
CA LEU A 32 11.53 -7.17 -1.07
C LEU A 32 12.38 -6.01 -0.56
N PHE A 33 11.75 -4.92 -0.11
CA PHE A 33 12.45 -3.73 0.34
C PHE A 33 13.31 -3.98 1.60
N PRO A 34 12.78 -4.54 2.71
CA PRO A 34 13.59 -4.95 3.86
C PRO A 34 14.57 -6.08 3.52
N PHE A 35 14.16 -7.03 2.68
CA PHE A 35 15.01 -8.15 2.28
C PHE A 35 16.30 -7.65 1.60
N SER A 36 16.19 -6.70 0.68
CA SER A 36 17.35 -6.05 0.06
C SER A 36 18.21 -5.28 1.07
N GLY A 37 17.61 -4.65 2.08
CA GLY A 37 18.33 -4.05 3.20
C GLY A 37 19.12 -5.06 4.02
N TYR A 38 18.56 -6.24 4.30
CA TYR A 38 19.26 -7.31 5.02
C TYR A 38 20.42 -7.90 4.23
N ILE A 39 20.30 -7.95 2.90
CA ILE A 39 21.42 -8.34 2.03
C ILE A 39 22.55 -7.31 2.09
N ILE A 40 22.24 -6.02 2.03
CA ILE A 40 23.23 -4.92 2.14
C ILE A 40 23.96 -5.01 3.48
N ASP A 41 23.22 -5.15 4.58
CA ASP A 41 23.78 -5.24 5.94
C ASP A 41 24.45 -6.61 6.22
N GLY A 42 24.38 -7.55 5.28
CA GLY A 42 24.94 -8.90 5.40
C GLY A 42 24.33 -9.74 6.54
N ARG A 43 23.16 -9.35 7.06
CA ARG A 43 22.49 -10.08 8.14
C ARG A 43 22.15 -11.49 7.70
N TYR A 44 22.22 -12.43 8.65
CA TYR A 44 21.87 -13.83 8.44
C TYR A 44 22.66 -14.51 7.29
N GLY A 45 23.80 -13.94 6.87
CA GLY A 45 24.60 -14.47 5.76
C GLY A 45 23.99 -14.24 4.37
N LEU A 46 23.01 -13.33 4.24
CA LEU A 46 22.31 -13.04 2.99
C LEU A 46 23.17 -12.29 1.96
N ASN A 47 24.34 -11.76 2.35
CA ASN A 47 25.32 -11.18 1.44
C ASN A 47 25.85 -12.19 0.39
N ARG A 48 25.67 -13.49 0.61
CA ARG A 48 26.01 -14.54 -0.37
C ARG A 48 25.03 -14.61 -1.55
N LEU A 49 23.82 -14.05 -1.42
CA LEU A 49 22.80 -14.13 -2.47
C LEU A 49 23.06 -13.15 -3.61
N MET A 50 23.63 -11.98 -3.32
CA MET A 50 24.05 -11.04 -4.35
C MET A 50 25.13 -10.08 -3.83
N ASN A 51 25.90 -9.52 -4.75
CA ASN A 51 26.90 -8.51 -4.44
C ASN A 51 26.24 -7.24 -3.86
N GLU A 52 26.94 -6.60 -2.91
CA GLU A 52 26.47 -5.40 -2.21
C GLU A 52 26.01 -4.28 -3.15
N LYS A 53 26.77 -4.01 -4.22
CA LYS A 53 26.41 -3.01 -5.23
C LYS A 53 25.06 -3.32 -5.91
N SER A 54 24.81 -4.58 -6.22
CA SER A 54 23.54 -5.01 -6.81
C SER A 54 22.40 -4.88 -5.81
N ALA A 55 22.63 -5.25 -4.54
CA ALA A 55 21.66 -5.12 -3.46
C ALA A 55 21.28 -3.66 -3.21
N LEU A 56 22.27 -2.77 -3.18
CA LEU A 56 22.07 -1.33 -3.01
C LEU A 56 21.32 -0.72 -4.19
N THR A 57 21.63 -1.15 -5.42
CA THR A 57 20.91 -0.69 -6.62
C THR A 57 19.45 -1.11 -6.57
N LEU A 58 19.18 -2.39 -6.25
CA LEU A 58 17.82 -2.91 -6.11
C LEU A 58 17.06 -2.18 -4.98
N HIS A 59 17.66 -2.01 -3.81
CA HIS A 59 17.06 -1.28 -2.70
C HIS A 59 16.69 0.16 -3.08
N ARG A 60 17.60 0.85 -3.78
CA ARG A 60 17.35 2.21 -4.29
C ARG A 60 16.20 2.27 -5.29
N MET A 61 16.14 1.32 -6.22
CA MET A 61 15.05 1.21 -7.19
C MET A 61 13.71 0.92 -6.51
N LEU A 62 13.70 0.26 -5.35
CA LEU A 62 12.48 -0.06 -4.61
C LEU A 62 11.93 1.11 -3.77
N HIS A 63 12.72 2.14 -3.42
CA HIS A 63 12.23 3.28 -2.62
C HIS A 63 11.00 3.96 -3.26
N LEU A 64 11.16 4.44 -4.49
CA LEU A 64 10.10 5.17 -5.18
C LEU A 64 8.81 4.33 -5.34
N PRO A 65 8.85 3.10 -5.90
CA PRO A 65 7.65 2.30 -6.05
C PRO A 65 7.05 1.91 -4.69
N PHE A 66 7.87 1.67 -3.66
CA PHE A 66 7.38 1.42 -2.30
C PHE A 66 6.58 2.61 -1.76
N PHE A 67 7.15 3.81 -1.76
CA PHE A 67 6.46 5.00 -1.25
C PHE A 67 5.21 5.34 -2.06
N VAL A 68 5.27 5.25 -3.39
CA VAL A 68 4.12 5.50 -4.27
C VAL A 68 2.99 4.52 -3.96
N LEU A 69 3.27 3.22 -3.90
CA LEU A 69 2.25 2.21 -3.59
C LEU A 69 1.73 2.33 -2.16
N LEU A 70 2.60 2.63 -1.20
CA LEU A 70 2.21 2.84 0.19
C LEU A 70 1.20 3.99 0.30
N LEU A 71 1.46 5.13 -0.34
CA LEU A 71 0.54 6.27 -0.33
C LEU A 71 -0.73 5.98 -1.12
N ALA A 72 -0.60 5.40 -2.33
CA ALA A 72 -1.73 5.06 -3.19
C ALA A 72 -2.65 4.00 -2.56
N HIS A 73 -2.15 3.18 -1.64
CA HIS A 73 -2.96 2.22 -0.88
C HIS A 73 -3.51 2.84 0.40
N SER A 74 -2.65 3.46 1.20
CA SER A 74 -2.98 3.89 2.57
C SER A 74 -3.96 5.07 2.58
N LEU A 75 -3.82 6.03 1.67
CA LEU A 75 -4.72 7.20 1.63
C LEU A 75 -6.16 6.80 1.29
N PRO A 76 -6.43 6.04 0.20
CA PRO A 76 -7.77 5.50 -0.07
C PRO A 76 -8.29 4.59 1.04
N ALA A 77 -7.46 3.71 1.60
CA ALA A 77 -7.87 2.79 2.66
C ALA A 77 -8.28 3.54 3.93
N ALA A 78 -7.49 4.53 4.36
CA ALA A 78 -7.79 5.39 5.50
C ALA A 78 -9.07 6.19 5.25
N TYR A 79 -9.24 6.79 4.07
CA TYR A 79 -10.47 7.50 3.71
C TYR A 79 -11.70 6.60 3.80
N LEU A 80 -11.64 5.39 3.22
CA LEU A 80 -12.74 4.44 3.26
C LEU A 80 -13.02 3.96 4.70
N ALA A 81 -12.00 3.79 5.53
CA ALA A 81 -12.16 3.43 6.94
C ALA A 81 -12.85 4.53 7.74
N LEU A 82 -12.45 5.80 7.54
CA LEU A 82 -13.08 6.97 8.15
C LEU A 82 -14.53 7.14 7.71
N GLN A 83 -14.79 6.93 6.42
CA GLN A 83 -16.15 6.95 5.88
C GLN A 83 -17.03 5.84 6.49
N ARG A 84 -16.50 4.61 6.62
CA ARG A 84 -17.20 3.48 7.26
C ARG A 84 -17.49 3.70 8.74
N ARG A 85 -16.57 4.35 9.48
CA ARG A 85 -16.78 4.72 10.89
C ARG A 85 -17.74 5.90 11.08
N GLY A 86 -18.22 6.51 10.00
CA GLY A 86 -19.15 7.65 10.06
C GLY A 86 -18.49 8.99 10.44
N TRP A 87 -17.16 9.05 10.49
CA TRP A 87 -16.41 10.28 10.78
C TRP A 87 -16.51 11.29 9.62
N ILE A 88 -16.73 10.79 8.40
CA ILE A 88 -16.92 11.61 7.20
C ILE A 88 -18.30 11.30 6.62
N ARG A 89 -19.24 12.24 6.73
CA ARG A 89 -20.56 12.10 6.11
C ARG A 89 -20.41 12.15 4.58
N PRO A 90 -21.01 11.22 3.81
CA PRO A 90 -21.06 11.34 2.37
C PRO A 90 -21.71 12.69 2.03
N ARG A 91 -21.01 13.54 1.28
CA ARG A 91 -21.58 14.81 0.79
C ARG A 91 -22.84 14.45 0.00
N ALA A 92 -24.01 14.77 0.56
CA ALA A 92 -25.27 14.68 -0.14
C ALA A 92 -25.15 15.58 -1.37
N ARG A 93 -25.36 15.02 -2.57
CA ARG A 93 -25.60 15.85 -3.75
C ARG A 93 -26.94 16.53 -3.53
N SER A 94 -26.90 17.86 -3.37
CA SER A 94 -28.07 18.75 -3.49
C SER A 94 -28.71 18.57 -4.86
#